data_AF-A0A2M8E8Y9-F1
#
_entry.id   AF-A0A2M8E8Y9-F1
#
_cell.length_a   1.000
_cell.length_b   1.000
_cell.length_c   1.000
_cell.angle_alpha   90.00
_cell.angle_beta   90.00
_cell.angle_gamma   90.00
#
_symmetry.space_group_name_H-M   'P 1'
#
loop_
_entity.id
_entity.type
_entity.pdbx_description
1 polymer ?
#
loop_
_entity_poly.entity_id
_entity_poly.type
_entity_poly.pdbx_seq_one_letter_code
_entity_poly.pdbx_strand_id
1 'polypeptide(L)'
;MPRTIFSTPVVCQLLRAFSVVFLKLTGWQVQGELPAVARKSVFIAAPHTSNWDLPYTLMVAFVLRLNIHWMGKASLFRFPFGGLMRWLGGISVDRSQSNNLVAASALAISQAQGALQLIVPPEATRAKTRYWKSG
;
A
#
# COMPACT_ATOMS: atom_id res chain seq x y z
N MET A 1 -13.22 -9.01 2.44
CA MET A 1 -12.33 -7.93 2.92
C MET A 1 -13.17 -6.69 3.20
N PRO A 2 -12.88 -5.91 4.25
CA PRO A 2 -13.64 -4.69 4.56
C PRO A 2 -13.54 -3.66 3.43
N ARG A 3 -14.50 -2.74 3.34
CA ARG A 3 -14.43 -1.61 2.40
C ARG A 3 -13.23 -0.73 2.77
N THR A 4 -12.42 -0.42 1.78
CA THR A 4 -11.25 0.46 1.90
C THR A 4 -11.54 1.79 1.19
N ILE A 5 -10.64 2.74 1.33
CA ILE A 5 -10.67 4.01 0.60
C ILE A 5 -10.72 3.81 -0.92
N PHE A 6 -10.18 2.69 -1.42
CA PHE A 6 -10.16 2.34 -2.85
C PHE A 6 -11.50 1.76 -3.36
N SER A 7 -12.34 1.23 -2.47
CA SER A 7 -13.65 0.68 -2.82
C SER A 7 -14.83 1.53 -2.35
N THR A 8 -14.58 2.70 -1.76
CA THR A 8 -15.62 3.63 -1.34
C THR A 8 -16.05 4.50 -2.54
N PRO A 9 -17.29 4.35 -3.06
CA PRO A 9 -17.76 5.13 -4.19
C PRO A 9 -17.73 6.64 -3.87
N VAL A 10 -17.60 7.48 -4.90
CA VAL A 10 -17.42 8.95 -4.78
C VAL A 10 -16.07 9.35 -4.16
N VAL A 11 -15.75 8.88 -2.95
CA VAL A 11 -14.49 9.19 -2.25
C VAL A 11 -13.28 8.82 -3.11
N CYS A 12 -13.27 7.60 -3.65
CA CYS A 12 -12.18 7.14 -4.54
C CYS A 12 -12.04 8.03 -5.80
N GLN A 13 -13.14 8.51 -6.36
CA GLN A 13 -13.11 9.37 -7.56
C GLN A 13 -12.57 10.77 -7.24
N LEU A 14 -13.02 11.35 -6.13
CA LEU A 14 -12.54 12.65 -5.65
C LEU A 14 -11.04 12.60 -5.32
N LEU A 15 -10.61 11.58 -4.58
CA LEU A 15 -9.21 11.39 -4.23
C LEU A 15 -8.35 11.11 -5.44
N ARG A 16 -8.87 10.41 -6.45
CA ARG A 16 -8.17 10.24 -7.73
C ARG A 16 -7.99 11.57 -8.45
N ALA A 17 -9.03 12.39 -8.57
CA ALA A 17 -8.93 13.71 -9.18
C ALA A 17 -7.91 14.58 -8.43
N PHE A 18 -8.00 14.62 -7.10
CA PHE A 18 -7.03 15.30 -6.24
C PHE A 18 -5.60 14.79 -6.47
N SER A 19 -5.40 13.46 -6.48
CA SER A 19 -4.08 12.85 -6.65
C SER A 19 -3.45 13.20 -8.00
N VAL A 20 -4.23 13.16 -9.09
CA VAL A 20 -3.76 13.55 -10.43
C VAL A 20 -3.33 15.01 -10.45
N VAL A 21 -4.13 15.91 -9.88
CA VAL A 21 -3.83 17.35 -9.85
C VAL A 21 -2.61 17.62 -8.97
N PHE A 22 -2.58 17.08 -7.75
CA PHE A 22 -1.49 17.30 -6.79
C PHE A 22 -0.15 16.80 -7.36
N LEU A 23 -0.09 15.57 -7.87
CA LEU A 23 1.13 15.02 -8.44
C LEU A 23 1.61 15.86 -9.63
N LYS A 24 0.70 16.27 -10.53
CA LYS A 24 1.05 17.11 -11.68
C LYS A 24 1.60 18.47 -11.25
N LEU A 25 0.98 19.13 -10.27
CA LEU A 25 1.42 20.43 -9.76
C LEU A 25 2.76 20.37 -9.02
N THR A 26 3.04 19.23 -8.39
CA THR A 26 4.31 18.99 -7.68
C THR A 26 5.40 18.40 -8.59
N GLY A 27 5.17 18.35 -9.91
CA GLY A 27 6.15 17.92 -10.91
C GLY A 27 6.29 16.41 -11.07
N TRP A 28 5.44 15.61 -10.43
CA TRP A 28 5.46 14.15 -10.54
C TRP A 28 4.73 13.66 -11.80
N GLN A 29 5.29 12.61 -12.38
CA GLN A 29 4.68 11.87 -13.48
C GLN A 29 4.52 10.40 -13.08
N VAL A 30 3.33 9.85 -13.30
CA VAL A 30 3.08 8.42 -13.11
C VAL A 30 3.15 7.74 -14.47
N GLN A 31 4.04 6.77 -14.61
CA GLN A 31 4.26 6.03 -15.85
C GLN A 31 3.90 4.56 -15.67
N GLY A 32 3.35 3.96 -16.73
CA GLY A 32 2.93 2.57 -16.75
C GLY A 32 1.49 2.36 -16.31
N GLU A 33 1.08 1.10 -16.33
CA GLU A 33 -0.25 0.63 -15.97
C GLU A 33 -0.14 -0.74 -15.30
N LEU A 34 -1.18 -1.14 -14.55
CA LEU A 34 -1.23 -2.49 -14.00
C LEU A 34 -1.70 -3.46 -15.10
N PRO A 35 -0.89 -4.47 -15.48
CA PRO A 35 -1.33 -5.48 -16.43
C PRO A 35 -2.56 -6.22 -15.93
N ALA A 36 -3.50 -6.56 -16.81
CA ALA A 36 -4.73 -7.26 -16.45
C ALA A 36 -4.49 -8.62 -15.77
N VAL A 37 -3.34 -9.26 -16.01
CA VAL A 37 -2.93 -10.49 -15.33
C VAL A 37 -2.49 -10.27 -13.88
N ALA A 38 -2.11 -9.05 -13.50
CA ALA A 38 -1.52 -8.71 -12.20
C ALA A 38 -2.56 -8.22 -11.17
N ARG A 39 -3.84 -8.62 -11.31
CA ARG A 39 -4.93 -8.23 -10.38
C ARG A 39 -4.66 -8.63 -8.93
N LYS A 40 -3.91 -9.71 -8.73
CA LYS A 40 -3.37 -10.12 -7.43
C LYS A 40 -1.86 -10.14 -7.55
N SER A 41 -1.17 -9.29 -6.80
CA SER A 41 0.28 -9.14 -6.95
C SER A 41 0.93 -8.56 -5.71
N VAL A 42 2.25 -8.75 -5.63
CA VAL A 42 3.12 -7.97 -4.74
C VAL A 42 3.58 -6.75 -5.52
N PHE A 43 3.41 -5.57 -4.93
CA PHE A 43 3.82 -4.29 -5.51
C PHE A 43 4.97 -3.71 -4.69
N ILE A 44 6.12 -3.52 -5.33
CA ILE A 44 7.31 -3.03 -4.66
C ILE A 44 7.23 -1.51 -4.53
N ALA A 45 7.34 -1.01 -3.30
CA ALA A 45 7.41 0.42 -3.01
C ALA A 45 8.82 0.79 -2.56
N ALA A 46 9.61 1.34 -3.47
CA ALA A 46 10.99 1.76 -3.25
C ALA A 46 11.30 3.06 -4.01
N PRO A 47 12.22 3.91 -3.50
CA PRO A 47 12.91 3.78 -2.21
C PRO A 47 12.00 4.18 -1.04
N HIS A 48 12.11 3.48 0.10
CA HIS A 48 11.43 3.87 1.34
C HIS A 48 12.36 4.78 2.18
N THR A 49 12.08 6.08 2.23
CA THR A 49 12.93 7.08 2.89
C THR A 49 12.19 7.91 3.94
N SER A 50 10.86 8.01 3.87
CA SER A 50 10.06 8.92 4.70
C SER A 50 8.67 8.35 5.00
N ASN A 51 7.98 8.96 5.97
CA ASN A 51 6.55 8.68 6.16
C ASN A 51 5.71 9.24 4.99
N TRP A 52 6.25 10.21 4.25
CA TRP A 52 5.61 10.76 3.04
C TRP A 52 5.46 9.74 1.90
N ASP A 53 6.24 8.67 1.93
CA ASP A 53 6.15 7.59 0.95
C ASP A 53 4.76 6.94 0.94
N LEU A 54 4.09 6.88 2.10
CA LEU A 54 2.73 6.34 2.19
C LEU A 54 1.71 7.23 1.46
N PRO A 55 1.59 8.55 1.73
CA PRO A 55 0.80 9.47 0.92
C PRO A 55 1.08 9.37 -0.59
N TYR A 56 2.34 9.37 -1.02
CA TYR A 56 2.69 9.23 -2.44
C TYR A 56 2.22 7.89 -3.01
N THR A 57 2.42 6.79 -2.28
CA THR A 57 1.95 5.46 -2.67
C THR A 57 0.42 5.41 -2.80
N LEU A 58 -0.31 6.02 -1.87
CA LEU A 58 -1.78 6.13 -1.94
C LEU A 58 -2.21 6.92 -3.19
N MET A 59 -1.57 8.06 -3.49
CA MET A 59 -1.89 8.88 -4.66
C MET A 59 -1.62 8.12 -5.97
N VAL A 60 -0.47 7.46 -6.09
CA VAL A 60 -0.15 6.60 -7.24
C VAL A 60 -1.16 5.47 -7.38
N ALA A 61 -1.57 4.85 -6.27
CA ALA A 61 -2.61 3.83 -6.28
C ALA A 61 -3.95 4.36 -6.82
N PHE A 62 -4.37 5.58 -6.48
CA PHE A 62 -5.56 6.16 -7.08
C PHE A 62 -5.41 6.45 -8.58
N VAL A 63 -4.26 6.98 -9.00
CA VAL A 63 -3.98 7.28 -10.41
C VAL A 63 -4.07 6.01 -11.25
N LEU A 64 -3.40 4.95 -10.80
CA LEU A 64 -3.33 3.63 -11.45
C LEU A 64 -4.53 2.73 -11.14
N ARG A 65 -5.51 3.20 -10.36
CA ARG A 65 -6.72 2.46 -9.95
C ARG A 65 -6.41 1.11 -9.27
N LEU A 66 -5.38 1.10 -8.42
CA LEU A 66 -4.96 -0.05 -7.65
C LEU A 66 -5.82 -0.22 -6.40
N ASN A 67 -5.92 -1.46 -5.92
CA ASN A 67 -6.48 -1.81 -4.62
C ASN A 67 -5.36 -2.27 -3.68
N ILE A 68 -4.64 -1.27 -3.16
CA ILE A 68 -3.43 -1.54 -2.39
C ILE A 68 -3.75 -1.89 -0.93
N HIS A 69 -2.96 -2.81 -0.40
CA HIS A 69 -2.89 -3.13 1.02
C HIS A 69 -1.44 -3.05 1.47
N TRP A 70 -1.18 -2.57 2.68
CA TRP A 70 0.18 -2.34 3.16
C TRP A 70 0.32 -2.79 4.60
N MET A 71 1.51 -3.29 4.95
CA MET A 71 1.79 -3.79 6.30
C MET A 71 2.37 -2.68 7.18
N GLY A 72 1.72 -2.39 8.30
CA GLY A 72 2.16 -1.38 9.27
C GLY A 72 2.39 -1.96 10.66
N LYS A 73 3.28 -1.34 11.43
CA LYS A 73 3.52 -1.72 12.83
C LYS A 73 2.21 -1.63 13.63
N ALA A 74 1.93 -2.63 14.46
CA ALA A 74 0.72 -2.69 15.28
C ALA A 74 0.40 -1.40 16.08
N SER A 75 1.42 -0.63 16.47
CA SER A 75 1.23 0.67 17.15
C SER A 75 0.48 1.71 16.32
N LEU A 76 0.57 1.68 14.98
CA LEU A 76 -0.19 2.57 14.09
C LEU A 76 -1.69 2.26 14.09
N PHE A 77 -2.05 1.04 14.49
CA PHE A 77 -3.43 0.55 14.47
C PHE A 77 -4.15 0.70 15.80
N ARG A 78 -3.55 1.39 16.78
CA ARG A 78 -4.16 1.71 18.07
C ARG A 78 -5.04 2.96 17.96
N PHE A 79 -5.96 3.12 18.89
CA PHE A 79 -6.77 4.33 19.01
C PHE A 79 -5.85 5.57 19.16
N PRO A 80 -6.14 6.71 18.51
CA PRO A 80 -7.35 7.02 17.72
C PRO A 80 -7.27 6.65 16.23
N PHE A 81 -6.09 6.33 15.69
CA PHE A 81 -5.88 6.19 14.24
C PHE A 81 -6.18 4.81 13.67
N GLY A 82 -6.47 3.81 14.51
CA GLY A 82 -6.61 2.42 14.09
C GLY A 82 -7.67 2.16 13.02
N GLY A 83 -8.85 2.77 13.15
CA GLY A 83 -9.91 2.67 12.14
C GLY A 83 -9.49 3.27 10.80
N LEU A 84 -8.88 4.47 10.84
CA LEU A 84 -8.38 5.16 9.65
C LEU A 84 -7.32 4.33 8.93
N MET A 85 -6.32 3.80 9.65
CA MET A 85 -5.24 3.02 9.03
C MET A 85 -5.78 1.76 8.34
N ARG A 86 -6.77 1.07 8.93
CA ARG A 86 -7.41 -0.09 8.28
C ARG A 86 -8.22 0.31 7.05
N TRP A 87 -8.92 1.45 7.11
CA TRP A 87 -9.67 1.96 5.96
C TRP A 87 -8.76 2.38 4.80
N LEU A 88 -7.55 2.87 5.09
CA LEU A 88 -6.49 3.11 4.10
C LEU A 88 -5.84 1.83 3.54
N GLY A 89 -6.34 0.64 3.87
CA GLY A 89 -5.78 -0.65 3.41
C GLY A 89 -4.66 -1.19 4.30
N GLY A 90 -4.47 -0.61 5.48
CA GLY A 90 -3.42 -1.04 6.41
C GLY A 90 -3.74 -2.38 7.08
N ILE A 91 -2.74 -3.27 7.07
CA ILE A 91 -2.72 -4.55 7.76
C ILE A 91 -1.76 -4.42 8.95
N SER A 92 -2.30 -4.59 10.15
CA SER A 92 -1.50 -4.58 11.38
C SER A 92 -0.61 -5.82 11.44
N VAL A 93 0.70 -5.61 11.54
CA VAL A 93 1.68 -6.68 11.76
C VAL A 93 2.39 -6.48 13.09
N ASP A 94 2.52 -7.58 13.84
CA ASP A 94 3.41 -7.64 14.99
C ASP A 94 4.81 -8.03 14.51
N ARG A 95 5.75 -7.09 14.58
CA ARG A 95 7.13 -7.31 14.13
C ARG A 95 8.00 -8.01 15.18
N SER A 96 7.47 -8.23 16.39
CA SER A 96 8.18 -8.99 17.42
C SER A 96 8.14 -10.51 17.17
N GLN A 97 7.19 -10.97 16.34
CA GLN A 97 7.08 -12.35 15.92
C GLN A 97 7.51 -12.45 14.45
N SER A 98 8.76 -12.86 14.22
CA SER A 98 9.35 -12.99 12.88
C SER A 98 8.76 -14.12 12.06
N ASN A 99 8.19 -15.13 12.72
CA ASN A 99 7.73 -16.32 12.02
C ASN A 99 6.36 -16.07 11.39
N ASN A 100 6.32 -16.16 10.06
CA ASN A 100 5.14 -16.33 9.22
C ASN A 100 4.58 -15.07 8.50
N LEU A 101 5.28 -13.94 8.45
CA LEU A 101 4.80 -12.77 7.68
C LEU A 101 4.71 -13.04 6.17
N VAL A 102 5.70 -13.73 5.59
CA VAL A 102 5.70 -14.07 4.16
C VAL A 102 4.56 -15.02 3.82
N ALA A 103 4.40 -16.12 4.58
CA ALA A 103 3.33 -17.07 4.29
C ALA A 103 1.94 -16.50 4.61
N ALA A 104 1.78 -15.68 5.65
CA ALA A 104 0.54 -14.93 5.88
C ALA A 104 0.23 -13.96 4.74
N SER A 105 1.24 -13.27 4.19
CA SER A 105 1.09 -12.38 3.04
C SER A 105 0.67 -13.15 1.78
N ALA A 106 1.34 -14.26 1.49
CA ALA A 106 1.01 -15.13 0.37
C ALA A 106 -0.42 -15.69 0.49
N LEU A 107 -0.82 -16.12 1.69
CA LEU A 107 -2.17 -16.61 1.98
C LEU A 107 -3.22 -15.50 1.80
N ALA A 108 -2.94 -14.29 2.29
CA ALA A 108 -3.86 -13.16 2.15
C ALA A 108 -4.08 -12.77 0.66
N ILE A 109 -3.01 -12.79 -0.15
CA ILE A 109 -3.12 -12.55 -1.60
C ILE A 109 -3.92 -13.67 -2.27
N SER A 110 -3.63 -14.94 -1.96
CA SER A 110 -4.29 -16.07 -2.61
C SER A 110 -5.79 -16.11 -2.28
N GLN A 111 -6.15 -15.92 -1.02
CA GLN A 111 -7.54 -15.93 -0.52
C GLN A 111 -8.35 -14.66 -0.84
N ALA A 112 -7.72 -13.61 -1.36
CA ALA A 112 -8.44 -12.39 -1.73
C ALA A 112 -9.54 -12.70 -2.77
N GLN A 113 -10.78 -12.26 -2.53
CA GLN A 113 -11.89 -12.51 -3.46
C GLN A 113 -11.82 -11.62 -4.71
N GLY A 114 -11.03 -10.54 -4.68
CA GLY A 114 -10.93 -9.55 -5.75
C GLY A 114 -9.48 -9.13 -6.03
N ALA A 115 -9.34 -7.98 -6.70
CA ALA A 115 -8.04 -7.39 -6.94
C ALA A 115 -7.39 -6.95 -5.62
N LEU A 116 -6.11 -7.27 -5.45
CA LEU A 116 -5.32 -6.91 -4.29
C LEU A 116 -3.85 -6.75 -4.70
N GLN A 117 -3.28 -5.59 -4.41
CA GLN A 117 -1.86 -5.31 -4.57
C GLN A 117 -1.24 -5.15 -3.18
N LEU A 118 -0.44 -6.13 -2.73
CA LEU A 118 0.25 -6.03 -1.46
C LEU A 118 1.52 -5.18 -1.62
N ILE A 119 1.55 -4.03 -0.98
CA ILE A 119 2.68 -3.12 -0.99
C ILE A 119 3.76 -3.65 -0.05
N VAL A 120 4.95 -3.85 -0.59
CA VAL A 120 6.12 -4.32 0.16
C VAL A 120 7.28 -3.35 -0.09
N PRO A 121 7.76 -2.65 0.95
CA PRO A 121 9.03 -1.94 0.91
C PRO A 121 10.17 -2.93 1.26
N PRO A 122 10.96 -3.39 0.29
CA PRO A 122 11.93 -4.46 0.48
C PRO A 122 13.14 -4.05 1.33
N GLU A 123 13.38 -2.75 1.52
CA GLU A 123 14.41 -2.24 2.43
C GLU A 123 14.07 -2.53 3.91
N ALA A 124 12.78 -2.62 4.25
CA ALA A 124 12.24 -2.81 5.61
C ALA A 124 12.72 -1.76 6.66
N THR A 125 13.33 -0.67 6.21
CA THR A 125 13.75 0.49 6.99
C THR A 125 13.69 1.74 6.12
N ARG A 126 13.60 2.91 6.75
CA ARG A 126 13.72 4.22 6.07
C ARG A 126 15.17 4.69 5.97
N ALA A 127 16.08 4.02 6.69
CA ALA A 127 17.50 4.29 6.59
C ALA A 127 18.03 3.80 5.23
N LYS A 128 19.03 4.49 4.69
CA LYS A 128 19.67 4.10 3.43
C LYS A 128 20.22 2.67 3.55
N THR A 129 19.81 1.78 2.64
CA THR A 129 20.36 0.43 2.52
C THR A 129 21.06 0.25 1.18
N ARG A 130 21.98 -0.71 1.10
CA ARG A 130 22.61 -1.11 -0.18
C ARG A 130 21.90 -2.28 -0.85
N TYR A 131 21.13 -3.05 -0.08
CA TYR A 131 20.49 -4.27 -0.53
C TYR A 131 19.06 -4.34 -0.02
N TRP A 132 18.20 -4.95 -0.82
CA TRP A 132 16.88 -5.38 -0.44
C TRP A 132 16.95 -6.67 0.38
N LYS A 133 16.02 -6.83 1.32
CA LYS A 133 15.89 -8.09 2.05
C LYS A 133 15.33 -9.17 1.13
N SER A 134 15.83 -10.40 1.27
CA SER A 134 15.37 -11.56 0.49
C SER A 134 13.97 -12.06 0.87
N GLY A 135 13.43 -11.60 2.00
CA GLY A 135 12.27 -12.19 2.66
C GLY A 135 12.68 -12.88 3.95
#